data_AF-A0A9N9EXX6-F1
#
_entry.id   AF-A0A9N9EXX6-F1
#
_cell.length_a   1.000
_cell.length_b   1.000
_cell.length_c   1.000
_cell.angle_alpha   90.00
_cell.angle_beta   90.00
_cell.angle_gamma   90.00
#
_symmetry.space_group_name_H-M   'P 1'
#
loop_
_entity.id
_entity.type
_entity.pdbx_description
1 polymer ?
#
loop_
_entity_poly.entity_id
_entity_poly.type
_entity_poly.pdbx_seq_one_letter_code
_entity_poly.pdbx_strand_id
1 'polypeptide(L)'
;MARFIATNLGHSNPNRDASLQAVKVSKKEYYKKTWLFVEEAEKKLDEHIGFAEEKETFLNHIKVYKMTNGSFWPAKEVICYFSAPGMGKTTFVKTLAKAMGRECETISLSGFQETSEYSILGDENKPSLVAWVIKKTGCKNPVILLDELEKAEDPKIQKELLELFGKYKNKEKFTD
;
A
#
# COMPACT_ATOMS: atom_id res chain seq x y z
N MET A 1 0.61 -15.45 -9.67
CA MET A 1 0.71 -14.86 -8.32
C MET A 1 0.18 -13.44 -8.38
N ALA A 2 -0.89 -13.19 -7.65
CA ALA A 2 -1.54 -11.89 -7.57
C ALA A 2 -0.91 -11.08 -6.43
N ARG A 3 -0.53 -9.84 -6.73
CA ARG A 3 0.07 -8.91 -5.76
C ARG A 3 -0.74 -7.65 -5.69
N PHE A 4 -1.02 -7.18 -4.49
CA PHE A 4 -1.84 -6.00 -4.26
C PHE A 4 -1.06 -4.92 -3.53
N ILE A 5 -1.01 -3.74 -4.13
CA ILE A 5 -0.46 -2.54 -3.53
C ILE A 5 -1.62 -1.71 -3.03
N ALA A 6 -1.64 -1.40 -1.74
CA ALA A 6 -2.41 -0.28 -1.25
C ALA A 6 -1.48 0.88 -0.91
N THR A 7 -1.62 1.96 -1.66
CA THR A 7 -1.06 3.26 -1.28
C THR A 7 -2.16 4.12 -0.71
N ASN A 8 -1.85 4.94 0.31
CA ASN A 8 -2.79 5.93 0.86
C ASN A 8 -3.85 5.45 1.86
N LEU A 9 -3.68 4.29 2.50
CA LEU A 9 -4.60 3.81 3.54
C LEU A 9 -4.57 4.65 4.85
N GLY A 10 -3.56 5.51 5.02
CA GLY A 10 -3.28 6.21 6.28
C GLY A 10 -3.65 7.71 6.35
N HIS A 11 -4.65 8.17 5.60
CA HIS A 11 -5.19 9.53 5.80
C HIS A 11 -6.03 9.70 7.09
N SER A 12 -6.07 8.69 7.97
CA SER A 12 -6.84 8.70 9.20
C SER A 12 -6.13 9.47 10.30
N ASN A 13 -6.73 10.52 10.88
CA ASN A 13 -6.16 11.25 12.01
C ASN A 13 -5.96 10.30 13.22
N PRO A 14 -4.76 10.17 13.80
CA PRO A 14 -4.49 9.22 14.89
C PRO A 14 -5.24 9.58 16.18
N ASN A 15 -5.67 10.85 16.33
CA ASN A 15 -6.53 11.26 17.43
C ASN A 15 -8.01 10.89 17.24
N ARG A 16 -8.41 10.42 16.04
CA ARG A 16 -9.79 10.04 15.70
C ARG A 16 -9.94 8.59 15.26
N ASP A 17 -8.84 7.96 14.85
CA ASP A 17 -8.83 6.57 14.42
C ASP A 17 -8.55 5.65 15.61
N ALA A 18 -9.58 4.97 16.09
CA ALA A 18 -9.51 4.03 17.21
C ALA A 18 -8.50 2.89 16.93
N SER A 19 -8.33 2.49 15.66
CA SER A 19 -7.37 1.45 15.30
C SER A 19 -5.92 1.93 15.48
N LEU A 20 -5.63 3.20 15.19
CA LEU A 20 -4.30 3.81 15.44
C LEU A 20 -4.01 4.02 16.93
N GLN A 21 -5.05 4.32 17.72
CA GLN A 21 -4.93 4.47 19.17
C GLN A 21 -4.68 3.12 19.85
N ALA A 22 -5.34 2.06 19.40
CA ALA A 22 -5.16 0.70 19.91
C ALA A 22 -3.70 0.23 19.81
N VAL A 23 -2.98 0.63 18.76
CA VAL A 23 -1.56 0.27 18.59
C VAL A 23 -0.57 1.19 19.30
N LYS A 24 -1.02 2.27 19.97
CA LYS A 24 -0.17 3.26 20.68
C LYS A 24 0.90 3.93 19.79
N VAL A 25 0.55 4.29 18.56
CA VAL A 25 1.49 4.97 17.64
C VAL A 25 1.89 6.34 18.19
N SER A 26 3.21 6.62 18.31
CA SER A 26 3.67 7.92 18.83
C SER A 26 3.51 9.04 17.78
N LYS A 27 3.29 10.29 18.23
CA LYS A 27 3.20 11.44 17.31
C LYS A 27 4.46 11.63 16.47
N LYS A 28 5.64 11.29 16.98
CA LYS A 28 6.92 11.52 16.30
C LYS A 28 7.14 10.55 15.13
N GLU A 29 6.71 9.30 15.29
CA GLU A 29 6.65 8.29 14.22
C GLU A 29 5.61 8.67 13.17
N TYR A 30 4.47 9.21 13.59
CA TYR A 30 3.35 9.48 12.70
C TYR A 30 3.60 10.58 11.64
N TYR A 31 4.64 11.42 11.75
CA TYR A 31 4.88 12.54 10.83
C TYR A 31 6.18 12.46 10.02
N LYS A 32 6.71 11.27 9.73
CA LYS A 32 7.84 11.16 8.77
C LYS A 32 7.38 11.72 7.41
N LYS A 33 7.88 12.91 7.05
CA LYS A 33 7.46 13.67 5.87
C LYS A 33 7.87 12.89 4.62
N THR A 34 6.90 12.60 3.75
CA THR A 34 7.14 12.02 2.43
C THR A 34 7.71 13.13 1.52
N TRP A 35 8.83 12.86 0.87
CA TRP A 35 9.45 13.78 -0.08
C TRP A 35 9.29 13.21 -1.48
N LEU A 36 8.56 13.93 -2.34
CA LEU A 36 8.30 13.55 -3.72
C LEU A 36 9.05 14.52 -4.65
N PHE A 37 10.32 14.23 -4.90
CA PHE A 37 11.08 14.88 -5.98
C PHE A 37 10.85 14.08 -7.26
N VAL A 38 10.28 14.73 -8.28
CA VAL A 38 9.93 14.07 -9.54
C VAL A 38 11.19 13.52 -10.21
N GLU A 39 12.27 14.29 -10.18
CA GLU A 39 13.56 13.95 -10.78
C GLU A 39 14.20 12.72 -10.09
N GLU A 40 14.07 12.63 -8.77
CA GLU A 40 14.57 11.48 -8.00
C GLU A 40 13.68 10.25 -8.19
N ALA A 41 12.37 10.45 -8.34
CA ALA A 41 11.43 9.38 -8.65
C ALA A 41 11.68 8.80 -10.05
N GLU A 42 11.90 9.64 -11.06
CA GLU A 42 12.26 9.23 -12.43
C GLU A 42 13.52 8.35 -12.40
N LYS A 43 14.60 8.83 -11.79
CA LYS A 43 15.86 8.06 -11.67
C LYS A 43 15.67 6.69 -11.02
N LYS A 44 14.92 6.63 -9.91
CA LYS A 44 14.67 5.36 -9.20
C LYS A 44 13.82 4.39 -10.02
N LEU A 45 12.88 4.89 -10.81
CA LEU A 45 12.03 4.06 -11.66
C LEU A 45 12.79 3.54 -12.88
N ASP A 46 13.73 4.32 -13.42
CA ASP A 46 14.60 3.91 -14.51
C ASP A 46 15.57 2.78 -14.11
N GLU A 47 15.98 2.72 -12.84
CA GLU A 47 16.81 1.62 -12.31
C GLU A 47 16.11 0.24 -12.33
N HIS A 48 14.78 0.23 -12.36
CA HIS A 48 14.01 -1.02 -12.44
C HIS A 48 13.84 -1.43 -13.92
N ILE A 49 13.89 -2.72 -14.26
CA ILE A 49 13.73 -3.17 -15.65
C ILE A 49 12.28 -3.59 -15.92
N GLY A 50 11.69 -3.11 -17.01
CA GLY A 50 10.30 -3.39 -17.40
C GLY A 50 9.30 -2.37 -16.86
N PHE A 51 8.00 -2.69 -16.91
CA PHE A 51 6.89 -1.87 -16.39
C PHE A 51 6.86 -0.43 -16.93
N ALA A 52 7.16 -0.22 -18.21
CA ALA A 52 7.29 1.12 -18.80
C ALA A 52 5.98 1.93 -18.70
N GLU A 53 4.85 1.33 -19.03
CA GLU A 53 3.53 1.97 -18.97
C GLU A 53 3.14 2.33 -17.53
N GLU A 54 3.38 1.41 -16.59
CA GLU A 54 3.06 1.64 -15.17
C GLU A 54 3.96 2.71 -14.56
N LYS A 55 5.25 2.76 -14.93
CA LYS A 55 6.17 3.81 -14.50
C LYS A 55 5.76 5.17 -15.03
N GLU A 56 5.41 5.27 -16.31
CA GLU A 56 4.97 6.52 -16.92
C GLU A 56 3.69 7.03 -16.24
N THR A 57 2.72 6.13 -16.05
CA THR A 57 1.47 6.43 -15.34
C THR A 57 1.74 6.95 -13.92
N PHE A 58 2.60 6.25 -13.17
CA PHE A 58 2.94 6.61 -11.81
C PHE A 58 3.69 7.95 -11.73
N LEU A 59 4.61 8.22 -12.66
CA LEU A 59 5.30 9.51 -12.77
C LEU A 59 4.31 10.65 -13.04
N ASN A 60 3.32 10.42 -13.90
CA ASN A 60 2.26 11.39 -14.14
C ASN A 60 1.46 11.68 -12.87
N HIS A 61 1.19 10.66 -12.04
CA HIS A 61 0.53 10.87 -10.74
C HIS A 61 1.37 11.71 -9.77
N ILE A 62 2.68 11.49 -9.72
CA ILE A 62 3.59 12.33 -8.94
C ILE A 62 3.59 13.78 -9.47
N LYS A 63 3.60 13.96 -10.79
CA LYS A 63 3.55 15.29 -11.43
C LYS A 63 2.26 16.03 -11.06
N VAL A 64 1.09 15.38 -11.17
CA VAL A 64 -0.21 15.94 -10.76
C VAL A 64 -0.23 16.26 -9.26
N TYR A 65 0.31 15.38 -8.41
CA TYR A 65 0.40 15.64 -6.97
C TYR A 65 1.26 16.86 -6.65
N LYS A 66 2.38 17.03 -7.35
CA LYS A 66 3.25 18.21 -7.21
C LYS A 66 2.54 19.48 -7.72
N MET A 67 1.87 19.42 -8.88
CA MET A 67 1.12 20.54 -9.46
C MET A 67 -0.03 21.02 -8.55
N THR A 68 -0.64 20.09 -7.83
CA THR A 68 -1.73 20.40 -6.89
C THR A 68 -1.21 20.74 -5.49
N ASN A 69 0.08 21.04 -5.33
CA ASN A 69 0.72 21.37 -4.05
C ASN A 69 0.45 20.32 -2.95
N GLY A 70 0.40 19.05 -3.34
CA GLY A 70 0.15 17.91 -2.46
C GLY A 70 -1.29 17.79 -1.96
N SER A 71 -2.23 18.58 -2.50
CA SER A 71 -3.64 18.55 -2.12
C SER A 71 -4.42 17.42 -2.80
N PHE A 72 -3.97 16.96 -3.96
CA PHE A 72 -4.67 15.95 -4.74
C PHE A 72 -3.71 14.90 -5.27
N TRP A 73 -3.82 13.69 -4.73
CA TRP A 73 -3.20 12.51 -5.32
C TRP A 73 -4.26 11.85 -6.20
N PRO A 74 -4.09 11.83 -7.55
CA PRO A 74 -5.12 11.37 -8.49
C PRO A 74 -5.52 9.90 -8.29
N ALA A 75 -4.68 9.17 -7.58
CA ALA A 75 -4.69 7.75 -7.49
C ALA A 75 -5.11 7.27 -6.09
N LYS A 76 -6.38 6.90 -5.87
CA LYS A 76 -6.69 5.93 -4.81
C LYS A 76 -6.22 4.53 -5.26
N GLU A 77 -4.97 4.44 -5.66
CA GLU A 77 -4.47 3.31 -6.45
C GLU A 77 -4.20 2.13 -5.54
N VAL A 78 -5.19 1.25 -5.60
CA VAL A 78 -4.97 -0.19 -5.64
C VAL A 78 -4.31 -0.52 -6.96
N ILE A 79 -3.11 -1.11 -6.90
CA ILE A 79 -2.49 -1.71 -8.08
C ILE A 79 -2.43 -3.22 -7.84
N CYS A 80 -3.21 -3.95 -8.63
CA CYS A 80 -3.22 -5.41 -8.65
C CYS A 80 -2.38 -5.90 -9.82
N TYR A 81 -1.31 -6.62 -9.52
CA TYR A 81 -0.46 -7.22 -10.52
C TYR A 81 -0.71 -8.73 -10.61
N PHE A 82 -1.29 -9.21 -11.71
CA PHE A 82 -1.45 -10.63 -12.04
C PHE A 82 -0.39 -11.07 -13.04
N SER A 83 0.39 -12.12 -12.74
CA SER A 83 1.54 -12.54 -13.57
C SER A 83 2.23 -13.78 -13.05
N ALA A 84 3.04 -14.40 -13.91
CA ALA A 84 3.97 -15.47 -13.55
C ALA A 84 4.95 -15.04 -12.44
N PRO A 85 5.34 -15.96 -11.55
CA PRO A 85 6.38 -15.67 -10.56
C PRO A 85 7.68 -15.24 -11.24
N GLY A 86 8.46 -14.38 -10.59
CA GLY A 86 9.77 -13.94 -11.08
C GLY A 86 9.77 -12.70 -11.99
N MET A 87 8.63 -12.15 -12.39
CA MET A 87 8.57 -10.92 -13.21
C MET A 87 8.91 -9.61 -12.47
N GLY A 88 9.56 -9.66 -11.31
CA GLY A 88 10.05 -8.47 -10.61
C GLY A 88 8.97 -7.56 -10.00
N LYS A 89 7.73 -8.04 -9.84
CA LYS A 89 6.58 -7.28 -9.29
C LYS A 89 6.82 -6.79 -7.87
N THR A 90 7.24 -7.66 -6.95
CA THR A 90 7.62 -7.27 -5.58
C THR A 90 8.72 -6.22 -5.58
N THR A 91 9.72 -6.40 -6.44
CA THR A 91 10.84 -5.45 -6.58
C THR A 91 10.35 -4.12 -7.14
N PHE A 92 9.41 -4.13 -8.08
CA PHE A 92 8.81 -2.92 -8.64
C PHE A 92 8.07 -2.11 -7.58
N VAL A 93 7.27 -2.77 -6.73
CA VAL A 93 6.57 -2.12 -5.61
C VAL A 93 7.55 -1.43 -4.66
N LYS A 94 8.64 -2.12 -4.32
CA LYS A 94 9.69 -1.56 -3.45
C LYS A 94 10.37 -0.36 -4.12
N THR A 95 10.59 -0.41 -5.43
CA THR A 95 11.11 0.72 -6.21
C THR A 95 10.12 1.90 -6.20
N LEU A 96 8.82 1.66 -6.42
CA LEU A 96 7.78 2.69 -6.34
C LEU A 96 7.78 3.36 -4.95
N ALA A 97 7.80 2.58 -3.87
CA ALA A 97 7.84 3.12 -2.51
C ALA A 97 9.09 3.99 -2.28
N LYS A 98 10.25 3.53 -2.74
CA LYS A 98 11.51 4.31 -2.68
C LYS A 98 11.45 5.59 -3.52
N ALA A 99 10.83 5.54 -4.70
CA ALA A 99 10.62 6.69 -5.58
C ALA A 99 9.71 7.72 -4.91
N MET A 100 8.76 7.27 -4.08
CA MET A 100 7.91 8.16 -3.28
C MET A 100 8.56 8.65 -1.98
N GLY A 101 9.70 8.10 -1.58
CA GLY A 101 10.24 8.32 -0.23
C GLY A 101 9.29 7.80 0.87
N ARG A 102 8.57 6.71 0.61
CA ARG A 102 7.67 6.02 1.55
C ARG A 102 8.30 4.71 2.02
N GLU A 103 8.05 4.36 3.28
CA GLU A 103 8.37 3.03 3.79
C GLU A 103 7.46 2.00 3.12
N CYS A 104 8.00 0.81 2.85
CA CYS A 104 7.27 -0.30 2.24
C CYS A 104 7.27 -1.49 3.17
N GLU A 105 6.09 -2.01 3.51
CA GLU A 105 5.93 -3.25 4.25
C GLU A 105 5.29 -4.31 3.34
N THR A 106 5.80 -5.53 3.39
CA THR A 106 5.28 -6.66 2.63
C THR A 106 4.66 -7.67 3.59
N ILE A 107 3.44 -8.09 3.29
CA ILE A 107 2.70 -9.07 4.09
C ILE A 107 2.35 -10.21 3.15
N SER A 108 2.88 -11.40 3.43
CA SER A 108 2.43 -12.61 2.75
C SER A 108 1.10 -13.04 3.35
N LEU A 109 0.14 -13.35 2.48
CA LEU A 109 -1.14 -13.92 2.89
C LEU A 109 -1.10 -15.46 2.97
N SER A 110 0.02 -16.09 2.61
CA SER A 110 0.21 -17.52 2.81
C SER A 110 0.24 -17.84 4.30
N GLY A 111 -0.69 -18.66 4.76
CA GLY A 111 -0.80 -19.01 6.18
C GLY A 111 -1.39 -17.88 7.04
N PHE A 112 -1.91 -16.80 6.44
CA PHE A 112 -2.70 -15.81 7.15
C PHE A 112 -4.03 -16.46 7.54
N GLN A 113 -4.32 -16.49 8.83
CA GLN A 113 -5.49 -17.16 9.41
C GLN A 113 -6.21 -16.25 10.40
N GLU A 114 -7.44 -16.60 10.77
CA GLU A 114 -8.17 -15.92 11.85
C GLU A 114 -7.39 -15.82 13.17
N THR A 115 -6.47 -16.74 13.47
CA THR A 115 -5.65 -16.73 14.69
C THR A 115 -4.52 -15.71 14.66
N SER A 116 -4.24 -15.09 13.51
CA SER A 116 -3.20 -14.07 13.35
C SER A 116 -3.36 -12.92 14.34
N GLU A 117 -2.27 -12.29 14.74
CA GLU A 117 -2.28 -11.19 15.73
C GLU A 117 -3.08 -9.95 15.25
N TYR A 118 -3.26 -9.80 13.94
CA TYR A 118 -3.95 -8.69 13.28
C TYR A 118 -5.01 -9.20 12.29
N SER A 119 -6.03 -8.37 12.03
CA SER A 119 -7.07 -8.58 10.99
C SER A 119 -6.85 -7.61 9.83
N ILE A 120 -7.29 -7.91 8.60
CA ILE A 120 -7.09 -7.00 7.46
C ILE A 120 -7.83 -5.68 7.69
N LEU A 121 -9.08 -5.75 8.12
CA LEU A 121 -9.92 -4.59 8.38
C LEU A 121 -9.92 -4.16 9.86
N GLY A 122 -9.51 -5.05 10.76
CA GLY A 122 -9.60 -4.87 12.20
C GLY A 122 -10.96 -5.31 12.75
N ASP A 123 -10.96 -5.72 14.01
CA ASP A 123 -12.16 -6.05 14.78
C ASP A 123 -12.02 -5.53 16.22
N GLU A 124 -12.98 -5.87 17.10
CA GLU A 124 -12.97 -5.43 18.50
C GLU A 124 -11.76 -5.92 19.29
N ASN A 125 -11.15 -7.04 18.88
CA ASN A 125 -10.06 -7.72 19.59
C ASN A 125 -8.71 -7.52 18.91
N LYS A 126 -8.69 -7.27 17.60
CA LYS A 126 -7.48 -7.23 16.77
C LYS A 126 -7.36 -5.93 16.00
N PRO A 127 -6.19 -5.27 16.04
CA PRO A 127 -5.95 -4.08 15.23
C PRO A 127 -5.99 -4.43 13.74
N SER A 128 -6.33 -3.43 12.93
CA SER A 128 -6.25 -3.56 11.48
C SER A 128 -4.79 -3.68 11.03
N LEU A 129 -4.59 -4.39 9.93
CA LEU A 129 -3.30 -4.61 9.29
C LEU A 129 -2.64 -3.28 8.94
N VAL A 130 -3.43 -2.30 8.49
CA VAL A 130 -2.96 -0.94 8.21
C VAL A 130 -2.39 -0.28 9.47
N ALA A 131 -3.10 -0.36 10.59
CA ALA A 131 -2.67 0.24 11.85
C ALA A 131 -1.39 -0.44 12.36
N TRP A 132 -1.30 -1.77 12.24
CA TRP A 132 -0.08 -2.51 12.55
C TRP A 132 1.11 -2.08 11.68
N VAL A 133 0.94 -1.95 10.36
CA VAL A 133 2.02 -1.48 9.48
C VAL A 133 2.44 -0.06 9.82
N ILE A 134 1.50 0.84 10.09
CA ILE A 134 1.81 2.23 10.47
C ILE A 134 2.65 2.25 11.75
N LYS A 135 2.31 1.43 12.74
CA LYS A 135 3.12 1.27 13.96
C LYS A 135 4.52 0.73 13.64
N LYS A 136 4.60 -0.34 12.84
CA LYS A 136 5.86 -1.01 12.52
C LYS A 136 6.82 -0.12 11.73
N THR A 137 6.30 0.59 10.75
CA THR A 137 7.10 1.46 9.86
C THR A 137 7.35 2.83 10.46
N GLY A 138 6.57 3.24 11.46
CA GLY A 138 6.57 4.61 11.95
C GLY A 138 6.36 5.62 10.83
N CYS A 139 5.46 5.31 9.90
CA CYS A 139 5.12 6.17 8.78
C CYS A 139 3.60 6.27 8.70
N LYS A 140 3.06 7.48 8.55
CA LYS A 140 1.61 7.68 8.38
C LYS A 140 1.09 7.10 7.07
N ASN A 141 1.90 7.10 6.01
CA ASN A 141 1.46 6.68 4.69
C ASN A 141 2.43 5.65 4.09
N PRO A 142 2.53 4.45 4.68
CA PRO A 142 3.37 3.40 4.15
C PRO A 142 2.74 2.82 2.87
N VAL A 143 3.60 2.24 2.03
CA VAL A 143 3.17 1.36 0.94
C VAL A 143 3.01 -0.04 1.52
N ILE A 144 1.82 -0.62 1.38
CA ILE A 144 1.53 -1.98 1.85
C ILE A 144 1.40 -2.89 0.65
N LEU A 145 2.27 -3.89 0.58
CA LEU A 145 2.21 -4.96 -0.41
C LEU A 145 1.60 -6.22 0.24
N LEU A 146 0.42 -6.63 -0.22
CA LEU A 146 -0.12 -7.95 0.07
C LEU A 146 0.36 -8.91 -1.01
N ASP A 147 1.21 -9.86 -0.63
CA ASP A 147 1.77 -10.89 -1.51
C ASP A 147 1.01 -12.21 -1.36
N GLU A 148 1.07 -13.03 -2.40
CA GLU A 148 0.45 -14.37 -2.45
C GLU A 148 -1.05 -14.38 -2.17
N LEU A 149 -1.79 -13.41 -2.72
CA LEU A 149 -3.25 -13.30 -2.55
C LEU A 149 -4.00 -14.59 -2.89
N GLU A 150 -3.52 -15.34 -3.87
CA GLU A 150 -4.11 -16.62 -4.27
C GLU A 150 -4.03 -17.71 -3.18
N LYS A 151 -3.17 -17.54 -2.16
CA LYS A 151 -3.00 -18.47 -1.04
C LYS A 151 -3.83 -18.10 0.19
N ALA A 152 -4.65 -17.05 0.10
CA ALA A 152 -5.61 -16.73 1.14
C ALA A 152 -6.80 -17.71 1.06
N GLU A 153 -6.73 -18.82 1.80
CA GLU A 153 -7.75 -19.88 1.77
C GLU A 153 -8.91 -19.62 2.73
N ASP A 154 -8.70 -18.85 3.80
CA ASP A 154 -9.69 -18.59 4.83
C ASP A 154 -10.84 -17.71 4.30
N PRO A 155 -12.11 -18.18 4.33
CA PRO A 155 -13.25 -17.45 3.79
C PRO A 155 -13.47 -16.07 4.41
N LYS A 156 -13.17 -15.90 5.70
CA LYS A 156 -13.31 -14.60 6.36
C LYS A 156 -12.26 -13.62 5.85
N ILE A 157 -11.02 -14.08 5.71
CA ILE A 157 -9.93 -13.28 5.13
C ILE A 157 -10.28 -12.88 3.70
N GLN A 158 -10.77 -13.81 2.88
CA GLN A 158 -11.24 -13.50 1.53
C GLN A 158 -12.33 -12.42 1.53
N LYS A 159 -13.30 -12.50 2.46
CA LYS A 159 -14.35 -11.48 2.61
C LYS A 159 -13.77 -10.11 3.01
N GLU A 160 -12.85 -10.07 3.97
CA GLU A 160 -12.18 -8.83 4.39
C GLU A 160 -11.36 -8.21 3.24
N LEU A 161 -10.66 -9.04 2.46
CA LEU A 161 -9.95 -8.60 1.25
C LEU A 161 -10.93 -8.03 0.22
N LEU A 162 -12.05 -8.69 -0.04
CA LEU A 162 -13.07 -8.19 -0.97
C LEU A 162 -13.66 -6.85 -0.52
N GLU A 163 -13.93 -6.68 0.77
CA GLU A 163 -14.41 -5.41 1.32
C GLU A 163 -13.33 -4.33 1.25
N LEU A 164 -12.08 -4.64 1.59
CA LEU A 164 -10.95 -3.73 1.40
C LEU A 164 -10.86 -3.31 -0.07
N PHE A 165 -10.90 -4.25 -1.00
CA PHE A 165 -10.85 -3.97 -2.43
C PHE A 165 -12.04 -3.12 -2.87
N GLY A 166 -13.25 -3.38 -2.36
CA GLY A 166 -14.43 -2.56 -2.63
C GLY A 166 -14.27 -1.10 -2.18
N LYS A 167 -13.63 -0.87 -1.03
CA LYS A 167 -13.36 0.49 -0.51
C LYS A 167 -12.37 1.28 -1.37
N TYR A 168 -11.43 0.60 -2.01
CA TYR A 168 -10.34 1.23 -2.78
C TYR A 168 -10.41 0.98 -4.29
N LYS A 169 -11.47 0.35 -4.80
CA LYS A 169 -11.69 0.15 -6.23
C LYS A 169 -11.92 1.51 -6.90
N ASN A 170 -10.90 2.03 -7.58
CA ASN A 170 -11.11 2.94 -8.69
C ASN A 170 -11.67 2.14 -9.87
N LYS A 171 -12.66 2.69 -10.59
CA LYS A 171 -13.42 2.01 -11.65
C LYS A 171 -12.61 1.67 -12.91
N GLU A 172 -11.31 1.95 -12.96
CA GLU A 172 -10.53 1.83 -14.19
C GLU A 172 -9.31 0.91 -13.99
N LYS A 173 -9.25 -0.08 -14.88
CA LYS A 173 -8.13 -0.97 -15.20
C LYS A 173 -7.80 -2.08 -14.17
N PHE A 174 -8.52 -3.19 -14.31
CA PHE A 174 -7.91 -4.51 -14.25
C PHE A 174 -7.55 -4.87 -15.69
N THR A 175 -6.27 -4.95 -16.04
CA THR A 175 -5.87 -5.59 -17.30
C THR A 175 -6.01 -7.10 -17.12
N ASP A 176 -6.63 -7.72 -18.12
CA ASP A 176 -6.93 -9.15 -18.24
C ASP A 176 -5.70 -10.07 -18.03
#